data_AF-A0A7C3IDB9-F1
#
_entry.id   AF-A0A7C3IDB9-F1
#
_cell.length_a   1.000
_cell.length_b   1.000
_cell.length_c   1.000
_cell.angle_alpha   90.00
_cell.angle_beta   90.00
_cell.angle_gamma   90.00
#
_symmetry.space_group_name_H-M   'P 1'
#
loop_
_entity.id
_entity.type
_entity.pdbx_description
1 polymer ?
#
loop_
_entity_poly.entity_id
_entity_poly.type
_entity_poly.pdbx_seq_one_letter_code
_entity_poly.pdbx_strand_id
1 'polypeptide(L)'
;MNLPVCSHPTLRRTASRGGRTAFTLIEVMLAMAMFFAAVFAILALVSSSLRNARALQLQHVNASALAAFLTVSNRLEEGMFSGDFGDLFPEEQFDFEVIPITNGLVRVDMVVRSRQGRGRQVSTMSVLLFQTQSPIPSPAGTAVPPLRR
;
A
#
# COMPACT_ATOMS: atom_id res chain seq x y z
N MET A 1 37.89 -51.90 60.53
CA MET A 1 38.07 -50.95 59.42
C MET A 1 36.78 -50.14 59.32
N ASN A 2 36.71 -49.02 60.04
CA ASN A 2 35.51 -48.15 60.07
C ASN A 2 35.68 -47.03 59.05
N LEU A 3 34.75 -46.93 58.11
CA LEU A 3 34.69 -45.83 57.14
C LEU A 3 34.12 -44.57 57.82
N PRO A 4 34.61 -43.36 57.47
CA PRO A 4 34.11 -42.11 58.02
C PRO A 4 32.73 -41.74 57.44
N VAL A 5 31.89 -41.22 58.32
CA VAL A 5 30.53 -40.73 58.07
C VAL A 5 30.57 -39.49 57.16
N CYS A 6 29.86 -39.53 56.03
CA CYS A 6 29.59 -38.34 55.21
C CYS A 6 28.56 -37.44 55.91
N SER A 7 29.01 -36.31 56.47
CA SER A 7 28.14 -35.23 56.94
C SER A 7 27.76 -34.31 55.78
N HIS A 8 26.50 -34.38 55.35
CA HIS A 8 25.91 -33.43 54.40
C HIS A 8 25.79 -32.03 55.02
N PRO A 9 26.19 -30.95 54.32
CA PRO A 9 25.84 -29.60 54.71
C PRO A 9 24.35 -29.36 54.45
N THR A 10 23.60 -29.11 55.51
CA THR A 10 22.22 -28.64 55.44
C THR A 10 22.19 -27.22 54.85
N LEU A 11 21.72 -27.09 53.62
CA LEU A 11 21.47 -25.79 52.99
C LEU A 11 20.36 -25.08 53.76
N ARG A 12 20.76 -24.11 54.59
CA ARG A 12 19.87 -23.27 55.38
C ARG A 12 19.18 -22.28 54.43
N ARG A 13 17.97 -22.61 54.00
CA ARG A 13 17.10 -21.70 53.24
C ARG A 13 16.79 -20.48 54.11
N THR A 14 17.39 -19.34 53.79
CA THR A 14 16.99 -18.05 54.35
C THR A 14 15.61 -17.71 53.79
N ALA A 15 14.60 -17.82 54.65
CA ALA A 15 13.28 -17.29 54.35
C ALA A 15 13.41 -15.77 54.13
N SER A 16 13.12 -15.29 52.92
CA SER A 16 12.94 -13.85 52.70
C SER A 16 11.75 -13.42 53.55
N ARG A 17 12.04 -12.72 54.65
CA ARG A 17 11.02 -12.04 55.45
C ARG A 17 10.25 -11.14 54.49
N GLY A 18 8.96 -11.41 54.37
CA GLY A 18 7.98 -10.50 53.78
C GLY A 18 7.99 -9.19 54.55
N GLY A 19 8.88 -8.28 54.16
CA GLY A 19 8.77 -6.88 54.50
C GLY A 19 7.63 -6.32 53.67
N ARG A 20 6.67 -5.67 54.32
CA ARG A 20 5.65 -4.86 53.65
C ARG A 20 6.42 -3.74 52.95
N THR A 21 6.70 -3.90 51.66
CA THR A 21 7.52 -2.98 50.88
C THR A 21 6.67 -1.77 50.52
N ALA A 22 6.83 -0.69 51.26
CA ALA A 22 6.48 0.64 50.75
C ALA A 22 7.47 1.00 49.63
N PHE A 23 6.95 1.55 48.53
CA PHE A 23 7.77 2.01 47.41
C PHE A 23 8.86 2.95 47.90
N THR A 24 10.10 2.69 47.50
CA THR A 24 11.22 3.55 47.89
C THR A 24 11.16 4.87 47.11
N LEU A 25 11.60 5.99 47.71
CA LEU A 25 11.63 7.28 47.00
C LEU A 25 12.47 7.21 45.71
N ILE A 26 13.55 6.43 45.72
CA ILE A 26 14.41 6.25 44.54
C ILE A 26 13.69 5.50 43.40
N GLU A 27 12.85 4.53 43.74
CA GLU A 27 12.04 3.77 42.78
C GLU A 27 10.99 4.66 42.11
N VAL A 28 10.32 5.53 42.88
CA VAL A 28 9.35 6.50 42.33
C VAL A 28 10.05 7.51 41.41
N MET A 29 11.24 7.98 41.77
CA MET A 29 12.03 8.87 40.92
C MET A 29 12.41 8.21 39.59
N LEU A 30 12.84 6.95 39.63
CA LEU A 30 13.17 6.18 38.43
C LEU A 30 11.93 5.93 37.57
N ALA A 31 10.80 5.59 38.20
CA ALA A 31 9.52 5.38 37.52
C ALA A 31 9.04 6.66 36.82
N MET A 32 9.10 7.81 37.50
CA MET A 32 8.77 9.11 36.88
C MET A 32 9.68 9.41 35.69
N ALA A 33 10.99 9.20 35.81
CA ALA A 33 11.94 9.44 34.73
C ALA A 33 11.66 8.54 33.50
N MET A 34 11.45 7.24 33.71
CA MET A 34 11.14 6.31 32.64
C MET A 34 9.76 6.59 32.02
N PHE A 35 8.78 7.00 32.82
CA PHE A 35 7.46 7.37 32.34
C PHE A 35 7.53 8.54 31.36
N PHE A 36 8.25 9.62 31.71
CA PHE A 36 8.43 10.74 30.79
C PHE A 36 9.16 10.32 29.51
N ALA A 37 10.24 9.56 29.63
CA ALA A 37 10.98 9.06 28.47
C ALA A 37 10.11 8.19 27.55
N ALA A 38 9.31 7.29 28.13
CA ALA A 38 8.41 6.41 27.39
C ALA A 38 7.32 7.19 26.66
N VAL A 39 6.71 8.20 27.30
CA VAL A 39 5.68 9.03 26.66
C VAL A 39 6.24 9.77 25.45
N PHE A 40 7.42 10.41 25.57
CA PHE A 40 8.06 11.06 24.42
C PHE A 40 8.42 10.08 23.31
N ALA A 41 8.92 8.89 23.66
CA ALA A 41 9.22 7.84 22.68
C ALA A 41 7.97 7.39 21.91
N ILE A 42 6.86 7.16 22.62
CA ILE A 42 5.58 6.78 22.00
C ILE A 42 5.07 7.91 21.10
N LEU A 43 5.10 9.16 21.55
CA LEU A 43 4.66 10.30 20.75
C LEU A 43 5.51 10.47 19.49
N ALA A 44 6.83 10.29 19.58
CA ALA A 44 7.73 10.34 18.44
C ALA A 44 7.42 9.23 17.43
N LEU A 45 7.20 8.00 17.92
CA LEU A 45 6.84 6.85 17.10
C LEU A 45 5.50 7.08 16.38
N VAL A 46 4.45 7.46 17.11
CA VAL A 46 3.11 7.72 16.53
C VAL A 46 3.17 8.86 15.52
N SER A 47 3.90 9.93 15.82
CA SER A 47 4.08 11.06 14.88
C SER A 47 4.76 10.63 13.59
N SER A 48 5.76 9.75 13.68
CA SER A 48 6.44 9.17 12.51
C SER A 48 5.47 8.28 11.71
N SER A 49 4.74 7.40 12.38
CA SER A 49 3.75 6.51 11.74
C SER A 49 2.65 7.29 11.02
N LEU A 50 2.09 8.34 11.65
CA LEU A 50 1.06 9.18 11.03
C LEU A 50 1.61 9.98 9.85
N ARG A 51 2.84 10.50 9.95
CA ARG A 51 3.48 11.21 8.84
C ARG A 51 3.65 10.30 7.62
N ASN A 52 4.09 9.06 7.85
CA ASN A 52 4.24 8.08 6.78
C ASN A 52 2.88 7.67 6.18
N ALA A 53 1.89 7.40 7.03
CA ALA A 53 0.54 7.09 6.58
C ALA A 53 -0.07 8.23 5.75
N ARG A 54 0.11 9.48 6.19
CA ARG A 54 -0.33 10.66 5.45
C ARG A 54 0.39 10.81 4.12
N ALA A 55 1.68 10.49 4.05
CA ALA A 55 2.43 10.52 2.79
C ALA A 55 1.88 9.53 1.75
N LEU A 56 1.45 8.33 2.19
CA LEU A 56 0.80 7.34 1.32
C LEU A 56 -0.59 7.77 0.86
N GLN A 57 -1.36 8.44 1.73
CA GLN A 57 -2.70 8.95 1.40
C GLN A 57 -2.67 10.14 0.43
N LEU A 58 -1.60 10.95 0.46
CA LEU A 58 -1.40 12.09 -0.44
C LEU A 58 -0.80 11.67 -1.79
N GLN A 59 -0.59 10.37 -2.02
CA GLN A 59 -0.15 9.89 -3.32
C GLN A 59 -1.29 10.13 -4.32
N HIS A 60 -1.02 11.04 -5.26
CA HIS A 60 -1.90 11.46 -6.34
C HIS A 60 -2.36 10.27 -7.19
N VAL A 61 -3.34 10.43 -8.09
CA VAL A 61 -3.77 9.29 -8.92
C VAL A 61 -2.58 8.85 -9.76
N ASN A 62 -2.16 7.60 -9.57
CA ASN A 62 -1.02 7.04 -10.29
C ASN A 62 -1.53 6.12 -11.39
N ALA A 63 -0.64 5.78 -12.32
CA ALA A 63 -0.95 4.83 -13.39
C ALA A 63 -1.49 3.48 -12.85
N SER A 64 -1.14 3.09 -11.62
CA SER A 64 -1.68 1.89 -10.95
C SER A 64 -3.20 1.94 -10.72
N ALA A 65 -3.73 3.09 -10.31
CA ALA A 65 -5.16 3.27 -10.12
C ALA A 65 -5.90 3.22 -11.47
N LEU A 66 -5.31 3.82 -12.51
CA LEU A 66 -5.83 3.73 -13.88
C LEU A 66 -5.84 2.28 -14.39
N ALA A 67 -4.77 1.51 -14.15
CA ALA A 67 -4.72 0.11 -14.53
C ALA A 67 -5.78 -0.74 -13.82
N ALA A 68 -6.02 -0.48 -12.53
CA ALA A 68 -7.09 -1.15 -11.79
C ALA A 68 -8.46 -0.86 -12.41
N PHE A 69 -8.71 0.40 -12.77
CA PHE A 69 -9.93 0.79 -13.46
C PHE A 69 -10.08 0.09 -14.81
N LEU A 70 -9.04 0.08 -15.64
CA LEU A 70 -9.04 -0.58 -16.95
C LEU A 70 -9.28 -2.09 -16.81
N THR A 71 -8.65 -2.73 -15.82
CA THR A 71 -8.84 -4.16 -15.53
C THR A 71 -10.28 -4.49 -15.13
N VAL A 72 -10.91 -3.66 -14.30
CA VAL A 72 -12.31 -3.85 -13.88
C VAL A 72 -13.28 -3.61 -15.05
N SER A 73 -12.98 -2.62 -15.89
CA SER A 73 -13.88 -2.24 -16.99
C SER A 73 -13.94 -3.29 -18.10
N ASN A 74 -12.87 -4.10 -18.28
CA ASN A 74 -12.70 -5.10 -19.35
C ASN A 74 -13.17 -4.63 -20.74
N ARG A 75 -13.15 -3.32 -20.99
CA ARG A 75 -13.50 -2.68 -22.26
C ARG A 75 -12.25 -2.03 -22.79
N LEU A 76 -11.42 -2.84 -23.44
CA LEU A 76 -10.17 -2.39 -24.03
C LEU A 76 -10.30 -2.43 -25.54
N GLU A 77 -10.66 -1.28 -26.09
CA GLU A 77 -10.60 -1.05 -27.53
C GLU A 77 -9.16 -0.75 -27.94
N GLU A 78 -8.77 -1.14 -29.16
CA GLU A 78 -7.45 -0.87 -29.69
C GLU A 78 -7.30 0.61 -30.03
N GLY A 79 -6.19 1.23 -29.61
CA GLY A 79 -5.90 2.62 -29.93
C GLY A 79 -5.30 3.43 -28.78
N MET A 80 -5.17 4.72 -29.03
CA MET A 80 -4.70 5.71 -28.06
C MET A 80 -5.90 6.46 -27.48
N PHE A 81 -5.99 6.47 -26.15
CA PHE A 81 -7.06 7.12 -25.42
C PHE A 81 -6.47 8.13 -24.45
N SER A 82 -7.07 9.32 -24.41
CA SER A 82 -6.72 10.37 -23.45
C SER A 82 -7.98 10.84 -22.74
N GLY A 83 -7.83 11.19 -21.47
CA GLY A 83 -8.96 11.59 -20.64
C GLY A 83 -8.53 12.28 -19.35
N ASP A 84 -9.53 12.67 -18.58
CA ASP A 84 -9.38 13.19 -17.22
C ASP A 84 -10.07 12.26 -16.22
N PHE A 85 -9.71 12.41 -14.95
CA PHE A 85 -10.32 11.66 -13.86
C PHE A 85 -11.64 12.29 -13.37
N GLY A 86 -12.28 13.12 -14.21
CA GLY A 86 -13.48 13.88 -13.88
C GLY A 86 -13.30 14.84 -12.70
N ASP A 87 -14.40 15.16 -12.03
CA ASP A 87 -14.46 16.14 -10.93
C ASP A 87 -13.63 15.74 -9.69
N LEU A 88 -13.27 14.46 -9.56
CA LEU A 88 -12.53 13.95 -8.40
C LEU A 88 -11.05 14.35 -8.45
N PHE A 89 -10.45 14.43 -9.65
CA PHE A 89 -9.07 14.87 -9.84
C PHE A 89 -8.95 15.73 -11.12
N PRO A 90 -9.47 16.97 -11.11
CA PRO A 90 -9.53 17.83 -12.30
C PRO A 90 -8.15 18.28 -12.81
N GLU A 91 -7.13 18.17 -11.95
CA GLU A 91 -5.76 18.58 -12.25
C GLU A 91 -4.90 17.42 -12.81
N GLU A 92 -5.49 16.24 -13.00
CA GLU A 92 -4.78 15.05 -13.47
C GLU A 92 -5.35 14.58 -14.81
N GLN A 93 -4.44 14.37 -15.76
CA GLN A 93 -4.77 13.85 -17.09
C GLN A 93 -4.08 12.52 -17.27
N PHE A 94 -4.73 11.62 -17.99
CA PHE A 94 -4.14 10.35 -18.36
C PHE A 94 -4.18 10.15 -19.86
N ASP A 95 -3.18 9.41 -20.33
CA ASP A 95 -3.14 8.85 -21.66
C ASP A 95 -2.80 7.37 -21.54
N PHE A 96 -3.47 6.53 -22.30
CA PHE A 96 -3.10 5.14 -22.42
C PHE A 96 -3.18 4.66 -23.85
N GLU A 97 -2.30 3.74 -24.20
CA GLU A 97 -2.24 3.10 -25.51
C GLU A 97 -2.44 1.60 -25.34
N VAL A 98 -3.40 1.04 -26.08
CA VAL A 98 -3.69 -0.39 -26.10
C VAL A 98 -3.05 -0.99 -27.34
N ILE A 99 -1.98 -1.76 -27.12
CA ILE A 99 -1.21 -2.42 -28.17
C ILE A 99 -1.56 -3.91 -28.17
N PRO A 100 -2.21 -4.43 -29.23
CA PRO A 100 -2.47 -5.86 -29.35
C PRO A 100 -1.16 -6.62 -29.57
N ILE A 101 -0.96 -7.73 -28.85
CA ILE A 101 0.19 -8.61 -29.02
C ILE A 101 -0.21 -9.87 -29.78
N THR A 102 -0.94 -10.79 -29.13
CA THR A 102 -1.35 -12.06 -29.74
C THR A 102 -2.39 -12.80 -28.89
N ASN A 103 -3.30 -13.55 -29.51
CA ASN A 103 -4.25 -14.44 -28.83
C ASN A 103 -5.09 -13.79 -27.72
N GLY A 104 -5.55 -12.55 -27.91
CA GLY A 104 -6.30 -11.81 -26.89
C GLY A 104 -5.43 -11.18 -25.80
N LEU A 105 -4.11 -11.34 -25.86
CA LEU A 105 -3.17 -10.60 -25.01
C LEU A 105 -2.94 -9.20 -25.55
N VAL A 106 -3.20 -8.20 -24.71
CA VAL A 106 -2.97 -6.79 -25.00
C VAL A 106 -2.01 -6.19 -23.99
N ARG A 107 -1.18 -5.26 -24.43
CA ARG A 107 -0.38 -4.40 -23.56
C ARG A 107 -1.05 -3.04 -23.47
N VAL A 108 -1.15 -2.52 -22.26
CA VAL A 108 -1.61 -1.16 -22.01
C VAL A 108 -0.45 -0.36 -21.46
N ASP A 109 0.01 0.61 -22.23
CA ASP A 109 1.01 1.58 -21.80
C ASP A 109 0.27 2.83 -21.30
N MET A 110 0.43 3.16 -20.02
CA MET A 110 -0.30 4.23 -19.34
C MET A 110 0.66 5.32 -18.88
N VAL A 111 0.23 6.56 -19.04
CA VAL A 111 0.94 7.75 -18.59
C VAL A 111 -0.05 8.66 -17.89
N VAL A 112 0.18 8.93 -16.61
CA VAL A 112 -0.58 9.92 -15.83
C VAL A 112 0.28 11.16 -15.62
N ARG A 113 -0.28 12.32 -15.94
CA ARG A 113 0.40 13.62 -15.86
C ARG A 113 -0.37 14.53 -14.91
N SER A 114 0.30 15.02 -13.88
CA SER A 114 -0.23 16.12 -13.07
C SER A 114 -0.03 17.46 -13.78
N ARG A 115 -1.07 18.28 -13.80
CA ARG A 115 -1.07 19.65 -14.37
C ARG A 115 -0.40 20.68 -13.45
N GLN A 116 -0.11 20.34 -12.18
CA GLN A 116 0.46 21.29 -11.22
C GLN A 116 1.94 21.64 -11.48
N GLY A 117 2.18 22.95 -11.64
CA GLY A 117 3.41 23.56 -12.13
C GLY A 117 4.59 23.68 -11.16
N ARG A 118 4.99 22.61 -10.46
CA ARG A 118 6.30 22.60 -9.76
C ARG A 118 7.14 21.33 -9.91
N GLY A 119 6.61 20.33 -10.58
CA GLY A 119 7.34 19.14 -10.98
C GLY A 119 6.40 18.29 -11.79
N ARG A 120 6.74 18.02 -13.04
CA ARG A 120 5.94 17.15 -13.92
C ARG A 120 6.04 15.73 -13.35
N GLN A 121 5.19 15.39 -12.38
CA GLN A 121 5.05 14.01 -11.93
C GLN A 121 4.37 13.26 -13.07
N VAL A 122 5.19 12.50 -13.79
CA VAL A 122 4.76 11.59 -14.84
C VAL A 122 4.84 10.20 -14.23
N SER A 123 3.67 9.60 -13.97
CA SER A 123 3.58 8.20 -13.55
C SER A 123 3.38 7.37 -14.81
N THR A 124 4.39 6.60 -15.20
CA THR A 124 4.32 5.70 -16.35
C THR A 124 4.23 4.25 -15.87
N MET A 125 3.31 3.47 -16.44
CA MET A 125 3.21 2.04 -16.14
C MET A 125 2.71 1.27 -17.36
N SER A 126 3.24 0.07 -17.56
CA SER A 126 2.78 -0.86 -18.59
C SER A 126 2.20 -2.11 -17.94
N VAL A 127 1.02 -2.55 -18.38
CA VAL A 127 0.36 -3.77 -17.88
C VAL A 127 -0.06 -4.66 -19.04
N LEU A 128 0.05 -5.97 -18.84
CA LEU A 128 -0.43 -6.98 -19.78
C LEU A 128 -1.80 -7.48 -19.32
N LEU A 129 -2.81 -7.36 -20.18
CA LEU A 129 -4.17 -7.81 -19.91
C LEU A 129 -4.58 -8.85 -20.94
N PHE A 130 -5.34 -9.85 -20.49
CA PHE A 130 -5.87 -10.90 -21.35
C PHE A 130 -7.37 -10.70 -21.56
N GLN A 131 -7.78 -10.49 -22.80
CA GLN A 131 -9.17 -10.38 -23.20
C GLN A 131 -9.65 -11.74 -23.73
N THR A 132 -10.67 -12.30 -23.10
CA THR A 132 -11.33 -13.54 -23.56
C THR A 132 -12.29 -13.29 -24.73
N GLN A 133 -12.72 -12.05 -24.92
CA GLN A 133 -13.63 -11.62 -25.98
C GLN A 133 -12.90 -10.59 -26.84
N SER A 134 -12.34 -11.02 -27.97
CA SER A 134 -12.10 -10.08 -29.07
C SER A 134 -13.47 -9.55 -29.53
N PRO A 135 -13.63 -8.24 -29.78
CA PRO A 135 -14.83 -7.76 -30.43
C PRO A 135 -15.00 -8.55 -31.72
N ILE A 136 -16.07 -9.33 -31.81
CA ILE A 136 -16.48 -9.95 -33.07
C ILE A 136 -16.68 -8.76 -34.01
N PRO A 137 -15.95 -8.66 -35.14
CA PRO A 137 -16.18 -7.59 -36.09
C PRO A 137 -17.66 -7.67 -36.48
N SER A 138 -18.41 -6.65 -36.11
CA SER A 138 -19.82 -6.54 -36.49
C SER A 138 -19.85 -6.66 -38.01
N PRO A 139 -20.57 -7.65 -38.57
CA PRO A 139 -20.55 -7.88 -40.02
C PRO A 139 -20.95 -6.58 -40.68
N ALA A 140 -20.03 -6.05 -41.48
CA ALA A 140 -20.18 -4.83 -42.24
C ALA A 140 -21.59 -4.76 -42.81
N GLY A 141 -22.29 -3.67 -42.46
CA GLY A 141 -23.66 -3.42 -42.85
C GLY A 141 -23.85 -3.77 -44.32
N THR A 142 -24.75 -4.71 -44.57
CA THR A 142 -25.17 -5.12 -45.89
C THR A 142 -25.66 -3.86 -46.61
N ALA A 143 -24.89 -3.40 -47.60
CA ALA A 143 -25.28 -2.27 -48.43
C ALA A 143 -26.61 -2.62 -49.10
N VAL A 144 -27.69 -1.99 -48.63
CA VAL A 144 -29.00 -2.05 -49.29
C VAL A 144 -28.89 -1.20 -50.56
N PRO A 145 -29.10 -1.76 -51.77
CA PRO A 145 -29.01 -0.99 -52.99
C PRO A 145 -30.18 0.01 -53.08
N PRO A 146 -29.99 1.21 -53.66
CA PRO A 146 -31.06 2.19 -53.77
C PRO A 146 -32.13 1.72 -54.76
N LEU A 147 -33.38 1.70 -54.30
CA LEU A 147 -34.56 1.51 -55.15
C LEU A 147 -34.65 2.68 -56.16
N ARG A 148 -34.45 2.35 -57.43
CA ARG A 148 -34.62 3.27 -58.57
C ARG A 148 -36.12 3.51 -58.77
N ARG A 149 -36.57 4.76 -58.59
CA ARG A 149 -37.88 5.22 -59.09
C ARG A 149 -37.82 5.42 -60.61
#